data_AF-A0A923Q5V5-F1
#
_entry.id   AF-A0A923Q5V5-F1
#
_cell.length_a   1.000
_cell.length_b   1.000
_cell.length_c   1.000
_cell.angle_alpha   90.00
_cell.angle_beta   90.00
_cell.angle_gamma   90.00
#
_symmetry.space_group_name_H-M   'P 1'
#
loop_
_entity.id
_entity.type
_entity.pdbx_description
1 polymer ?
#
loop_
_entity_poly.entity_id
_entity_poly.type
_entity_poly.pdbx_seq_one_letter_code
_entity_poly.pdbx_strand_id
1 'polypeptide(L)'
;NRLIRLAADSLPSLQVYDRYSPEFPCLAAGLTIQEKMARDTFGGLQPGLHITLEVVADQGGYQPGDEPRYGEDRGPTCFGLPPNAPVRPFPSTYEPVDGYCDREEAATPGVSASCRDGRGQGSGPFEPARALASVRADRRAVGAAVGPVLGVPADEIPDLALLLFGPVARGTIVGLSR
;
A
#
# COMPACT_ATOMS: atom_id res chain seq x y z
N ASN A 1 35.02 -5.74 12.53
CA ASN A 1 34.00 -6.75 12.13
C ASN A 1 32.55 -6.26 12.10
N ARG A 2 32.19 -5.09 12.65
CA ARG A 2 30.80 -4.57 12.57
C ARG A 2 30.44 -3.98 11.20
N LEU A 3 31.39 -3.33 10.51
CA LEU A 3 31.19 -2.76 9.17
C LEU A 3 30.92 -3.83 8.10
N ILE A 4 31.60 -4.98 8.17
CA ILE A 4 31.41 -6.08 7.22
C ILE A 4 30.02 -6.71 7.37
N ARG A 5 29.54 -6.88 8.61
CA ARG A 5 28.17 -7.37 8.87
C ARG A 5 27.12 -6.39 8.39
N LEU A 6 27.28 -5.09 8.70
CA LEU A 6 26.36 -4.06 8.20
C LEU A 6 26.30 -4.04 6.67
N ALA A 7 27.45 -4.12 5.99
CA ALA A 7 27.50 -4.17 4.54
C ALA A 7 26.78 -5.42 4.00
N ALA A 8 27.02 -6.59 4.59
CA ALA A 8 26.35 -7.84 4.21
C ALA A 8 24.83 -7.77 4.41
N ASP A 9 24.38 -7.21 5.53
CA ASP A 9 22.96 -7.07 5.87
C ASP A 9 22.24 -6.05 4.98
N SER A 10 22.97 -5.09 4.40
CA SER A 10 22.42 -4.04 3.52
C SER A 10 22.35 -4.45 2.04
N LEU A 11 23.10 -5.48 1.62
CA LEU A 11 23.17 -5.90 0.22
C LEU A 11 21.80 -6.22 -0.40
N PRO A 12 20.88 -6.96 0.27
CA PRO A 12 19.58 -7.26 -0.33
C PRO A 12 18.77 -6.01 -0.65
N SER A 13 18.76 -5.01 0.25
CA SER A 13 18.07 -3.74 0.01
C SER A 13 18.73 -2.93 -1.11
N LEU A 14 20.06 -2.90 -1.16
CA LEU A 14 20.80 -2.21 -2.22
C LEU A 14 20.54 -2.83 -3.60
N GLN A 15 20.35 -4.15 -3.68
CA GLN A 15 19.98 -4.82 -4.94
C GLN A 15 18.59 -4.41 -5.42
N VAL A 16 17.64 -4.19 -4.52
CA VAL A 16 16.32 -3.65 -4.88
C VAL A 16 16.46 -2.21 -5.38
N TYR A 17 17.21 -1.36 -4.69
CA TYR A 17 17.44 0.01 -5.15
C TYR A 17 18.15 0.06 -6.50
N ASP A 18 19.15 -0.79 -6.72
CA ASP A 18 19.83 -0.91 -8.01
C ASP A 18 18.84 -1.29 -9.12
N ARG A 19 17.99 -2.30 -8.88
CA ARG A 19 16.96 -2.74 -9.82
C ARG A 19 15.99 -1.62 -10.22
N TYR A 20 15.56 -0.76 -9.30
CA TYR A 20 14.55 0.28 -9.58
C TYR A 20 15.15 1.67 -9.88
N SER A 21 16.44 1.89 -9.60
CA SER A 21 17.10 3.19 -9.82
C SER A 21 17.04 3.72 -11.27
N PRO A 22 16.99 2.89 -12.34
CA PRO A 22 16.88 3.39 -13.70
C PRO A 22 15.58 4.16 -14.00
N GLU A 23 14.57 4.10 -13.13
CA GLU A 23 13.31 4.85 -13.30
C GLU A 23 13.41 6.31 -12.83
N PHE A 24 14.39 6.67 -12.00
CA PHE A 24 14.46 8.04 -11.46
C PHE A 24 14.56 9.13 -12.54
N PRO A 25 15.35 8.97 -13.63
CA PRO A 25 15.38 9.94 -14.71
C PRO A 25 14.01 10.14 -15.38
N CYS A 26 13.26 9.06 -15.64
CA CYS A 26 11.95 9.17 -16.28
C CYS A 26 10.90 9.76 -15.34
N LEU A 27 10.96 9.44 -14.05
CA LEU A 27 10.12 10.06 -13.02
C LEU A 27 10.35 11.58 -12.95
N ALA A 28 11.61 12.01 -12.85
CA ALA A 28 11.95 13.42 -12.77
C ALA A 28 11.54 14.20 -14.03
N ALA A 29 11.74 13.60 -15.22
CA ALA A 29 11.27 14.17 -16.48
C ALA A 29 9.74 14.25 -16.54
N GLY A 30 9.05 13.19 -16.09
CA GLY A 30 7.59 13.12 -16.00
C GLY A 30 7.00 14.21 -15.09
N LEU A 31 7.61 14.46 -13.93
CA LEU A 31 7.17 15.51 -13.00
C LEU A 31 7.24 16.91 -13.63
N THR A 32 8.25 17.17 -14.45
CA THR A 32 8.38 18.45 -15.18
C THR A 32 7.26 18.63 -16.20
N ILE A 33 6.89 17.56 -16.90
CA ILE A 33 5.75 17.57 -17.83
C ILE A 33 4.43 17.75 -17.07
N GLN A 34 4.25 17.05 -15.95
CA GLN A 34 3.05 17.09 -15.12
C GLN A 34 2.83 18.49 -14.52
N GLU A 35 3.90 19.18 -14.11
CA GLU A 35 3.85 20.54 -13.59
C GLU A 35 3.24 21.52 -14.60
N LYS A 36 3.70 21.46 -15.85
CA LYS A 36 3.10 22.23 -16.95
C LYS A 36 1.63 21.87 -17.18
N MET A 37 1.32 20.58 -17.27
CA MET A 37 -0.07 20.12 -17.51
C MET A 37 -1.01 20.55 -16.39
N ALA A 38 -0.58 20.44 -15.13
CA ALA A 38 -1.36 20.84 -13.97
C ALA A 38 -1.63 22.34 -13.98
N ARG A 39 -0.62 23.16 -14.35
CA ARG A 39 -0.81 24.61 -14.51
C ARG A 39 -1.82 24.95 -15.59
N ASP A 40 -1.73 24.30 -16.75
CA ASP A 40 -2.67 24.50 -17.86
C ASP A 40 -4.09 24.05 -17.48
N THR A 41 -4.21 22.98 -16.67
CA THR A 41 -5.49 22.40 -16.24
C THR A 41 -6.18 23.23 -15.15
N PHE A 42 -5.43 23.70 -14.14
CA PHE A 42 -5.98 24.38 -12.96
C PHE A 42 -5.87 25.91 -13.00
N GLY A 43 -5.06 26.46 -13.91
CA GLY A 43 -4.77 27.90 -14.01
C GLY A 43 -5.43 28.61 -15.19
N GLY A 44 -6.37 27.96 -15.88
CA GLY A 44 -7.10 28.53 -17.03
C GLY A 44 -8.10 29.65 -16.68
N LEU A 45 -9.07 29.89 -17.56
CA LEU A 45 -10.07 30.97 -17.42
C LEU A 45 -10.94 30.85 -16.15
N GLN A 46 -11.13 29.64 -15.65
CA GLN A 46 -11.74 29.37 -14.35
C GLN A 46 -10.72 28.64 -13.48
N PRO A 47 -10.00 29.35 -12.61
CA PRO A 47 -9.01 28.72 -11.75
C PRO A 47 -9.70 27.84 -10.70
N GLY A 48 -9.20 26.62 -10.52
CA GLY A 48 -9.71 25.69 -9.52
C GLY A 48 -10.05 24.30 -10.06
N LEU A 49 -10.25 23.36 -9.14
CA LEU A 49 -10.60 21.97 -9.43
C LEU A 49 -12.05 21.72 -9.01
N HIS A 50 -12.91 21.38 -9.97
CA HIS A 50 -14.29 20.98 -9.72
C HIS A 50 -14.37 19.46 -9.72
N ILE A 51 -14.54 18.85 -8.53
CA ILE A 51 -14.71 17.40 -8.38
C ILE A 51 -16.13 17.12 -7.92
N THR A 52 -16.81 16.21 -8.64
CA THR A 52 -18.00 15.53 -8.12
C THR A 52 -17.55 14.25 -7.45
N LEU A 53 -17.79 14.15 -6.14
CA LEU A 53 -17.54 12.92 -5.38
C LEU A 53 -18.85 12.15 -5.26
N GLU A 54 -18.85 10.92 -5.74
CA GLU A 54 -19.97 10.00 -5.61
C GLU A 54 -19.59 8.88 -4.64
N VAL A 55 -20.43 8.65 -3.63
CA VAL A 55 -20.22 7.55 -2.69
C VAL A 55 -20.82 6.30 -3.31
N VAL A 56 -19.95 5.37 -3.71
CA VAL A 56 -20.34 4.07 -4.24
C VAL A 56 -20.82 3.15 -3.12
N ALA A 57 -21.62 2.14 -3.49
CA ALA A 57 -22.08 1.12 -2.56
C ALA A 57 -20.90 0.36 -1.93
N ASP A 58 -21.02 0.06 -0.63
CA ASP A 58 -20.06 -0.73 0.14
C ASP A 58 -19.88 -2.12 -0.50
N GLN A 59 -18.62 -2.56 -0.62
CA GLN A 59 -18.25 -3.84 -1.23
C GLN A 59 -18.28 -5.00 -0.21
N GLY A 60 -18.78 -4.77 1.01
CA GLY A 60 -18.70 -5.72 2.10
C GLY A 60 -17.37 -5.69 2.84
N GLY A 61 -17.29 -6.41 3.96
CA GLY A 61 -16.05 -6.56 4.72
C GLY A 61 -15.13 -7.63 4.14
N TYR A 62 -13.83 -7.49 4.37
CA TYR A 62 -12.80 -8.48 4.02
C TYR A 62 -13.18 -9.89 4.51
N GLN A 63 -13.11 -10.86 3.61
CA GLN A 63 -13.31 -12.28 3.90
C GLN A 63 -11.99 -13.04 3.81
N PRO A 64 -11.86 -14.20 4.48
CA PRO A 64 -10.74 -15.10 4.25
C PRO A 64 -10.65 -15.49 2.77
N GLY A 65 -9.49 -15.29 2.14
CA GLY A 65 -9.31 -15.44 0.69
C GLY A 65 -9.18 -14.13 -0.09
N ASP A 66 -9.48 -12.98 0.54
CA ASP A 66 -9.32 -11.64 -0.05
C ASP A 66 -7.92 -11.05 0.28
N GLU A 67 -6.96 -11.88 0.65
CA GLU A 67 -5.60 -11.39 0.95
C GLU A 67 -4.95 -10.81 -0.31
N PRO A 68 -4.33 -9.61 -0.22
CA PRO A 68 -3.68 -8.99 -1.36
C PRO A 68 -2.56 -9.88 -1.87
N ARG A 69 -2.53 -10.10 -3.19
CA ARG A 69 -1.49 -10.88 -3.85
C ARG A 69 -0.56 -9.93 -4.59
N TYR A 70 0.66 -9.84 -4.11
CA TYR A 70 1.71 -9.09 -4.78
C TYR A 70 2.31 -9.94 -5.91
N GLY A 71 1.67 -9.89 -7.09
CA GLY A 71 2.11 -10.61 -8.29
C GLY A 71 3.00 -9.80 -9.23
N GLU A 72 3.21 -8.51 -8.93
CA GLU A 72 3.97 -7.61 -9.79
C GLU A 72 5.48 -7.86 -9.71
N ASP A 73 6.07 -8.29 -10.82
CA ASP A 73 7.50 -8.57 -10.93
C ASP A 73 8.16 -7.98 -12.19
N ARG A 74 7.44 -7.16 -12.98
CA ARG A 74 7.84 -6.68 -14.33
C ARG A 74 9.09 -5.79 -14.34
N GLY A 75 9.63 -5.42 -13.18
CA GLY A 75 10.87 -4.65 -13.05
C GLY A 75 10.69 -3.18 -13.49
N PRO A 76 11.80 -2.43 -13.66
CA PRO A 76 11.74 -1.01 -13.93
C PRO A 76 11.26 -0.69 -15.36
N THR A 77 10.29 0.21 -15.51
CA THR A 77 9.77 0.63 -16.82
C THR A 77 9.24 2.07 -16.78
N CYS A 78 9.54 2.85 -17.83
CA CYS A 78 9.15 4.26 -17.89
C CYS A 78 7.71 4.48 -18.35
N PHE A 79 6.95 3.46 -18.75
CA PHE A 79 5.51 3.57 -19.09
C PHE A 79 5.11 4.76 -19.99
N GLY A 80 5.91 5.06 -21.01
CA GLY A 80 5.65 6.18 -21.92
C GLY A 80 6.00 7.56 -21.38
N LEU A 81 6.64 7.65 -20.20
CA LEU A 81 7.38 8.81 -19.76
C LEU A 81 8.71 8.92 -20.54
N PRO A 82 9.26 10.14 -20.69
CA PRO A 82 10.53 10.35 -21.38
C PRO A 82 11.64 9.41 -20.86
N PRO A 83 12.48 8.86 -21.75
CA PRO A 83 12.63 9.18 -23.18
C PRO A 83 11.63 8.47 -24.10
N ASN A 84 10.74 7.64 -23.56
CA ASN A 84 9.78 6.90 -24.37
C ASN A 84 8.64 7.83 -24.82
N ALA A 85 8.10 7.57 -26.01
CA ALA A 85 6.90 8.27 -26.46
C ALA A 85 5.69 7.80 -25.65
N PRO A 86 4.77 8.70 -25.24
CA PRO A 86 3.56 8.31 -24.53
C PRO A 86 2.68 7.44 -25.44
N VAL A 87 2.31 6.26 -24.98
CA VAL A 87 1.42 5.34 -25.70
C VAL A 87 -0.02 5.83 -25.53
N ARG A 88 -0.70 6.15 -26.65
CA ARG A 88 -2.10 6.63 -26.65
C ARG A 88 -2.94 5.88 -27.71
N PRO A 89 -4.05 5.22 -27.32
CA PRO A 89 -4.49 4.99 -25.94
C PRO A 89 -3.50 4.12 -25.16
N PHE A 90 -3.45 4.26 -23.84
CA PHE A 90 -2.64 3.38 -23.01
C PHE A 90 -3.18 1.94 -23.16
N PRO A 91 -2.34 0.92 -23.44
CA PRO A 91 -2.82 -0.42 -23.73
C PRO A 91 -3.45 -1.05 -22.47
N SER A 92 -4.63 -1.66 -22.63
CA SER A 92 -5.37 -2.34 -21.54
C SER A 92 -4.69 -3.62 -21.06
N THR A 93 -3.76 -4.19 -21.83
CA THR A 93 -2.99 -5.39 -21.43
C THR A 93 -1.94 -5.08 -20.35
N TYR A 94 -2.01 -3.91 -19.71
CA TYR A 94 -1.03 -3.38 -18.78
C TYR A 94 -1.65 -3.07 -17.41
N GLU A 95 -2.65 -3.86 -17.03
CA GLU A 95 -3.20 -3.86 -15.68
C GLU A 95 -2.12 -4.34 -14.67
N PRO A 96 -2.02 -3.72 -13.49
CA PRO A 96 -1.20 -4.23 -12.38
C PRO A 96 -1.75 -5.57 -11.92
N VAL A 97 -0.87 -6.57 -11.70
CA VAL A 97 -1.28 -7.81 -11.02
C VAL A 97 -1.33 -7.52 -9.51
N ASP A 98 -2.33 -6.75 -9.10
CA ASP A 98 -2.57 -6.30 -7.72
C ASP A 98 -3.45 -7.28 -6.93
N GLY A 99 -3.95 -8.33 -7.60
CA GLY A 99 -4.84 -9.32 -7.02
C GLY A 99 -6.30 -8.85 -6.92
N TYR A 100 -6.63 -7.68 -7.46
CA TYR A 100 -8.00 -7.26 -7.72
C TYR A 100 -8.51 -7.96 -8.99
N CYS A 101 -9.79 -8.32 -9.04
CA CYS A 101 -10.40 -8.82 -10.26
C CYS A 101 -11.29 -7.71 -10.81
N ASP A 102 -10.80 -7.00 -11.82
CA ASP A 102 -11.70 -6.20 -12.63
C ASP A 102 -12.56 -7.11 -13.53
N ARG A 103 -13.60 -6.55 -14.14
CA ARG A 103 -14.60 -7.34 -14.87
C ARG A 103 -14.05 -7.95 -16.16
N GLU A 104 -12.91 -7.47 -16.65
CA GLU A 104 -12.38 -7.69 -18.00
C GLU A 104 -11.04 -8.45 -18.01
N GLU A 105 -10.32 -8.52 -16.88
CA GLU A 105 -9.03 -9.17 -16.70
C GLU A 105 -9.13 -10.70 -16.62
N ALA A 106 -8.15 -11.41 -17.17
CA ALA A 106 -8.10 -12.87 -17.10
C ALA A 106 -8.01 -13.34 -15.64
N ALA A 107 -8.75 -14.40 -15.28
CA ALA A 107 -8.76 -14.90 -13.90
C ALA A 107 -7.34 -15.24 -13.39
N THR A 108 -6.87 -14.51 -12.38
CA THR A 108 -5.60 -14.82 -11.71
C THR A 108 -5.75 -16.11 -10.90
N PRO A 109 -4.94 -17.16 -11.15
CA PRO A 109 -5.06 -18.44 -10.47
C PRO A 109 -5.00 -18.30 -8.93
N GLY A 110 -6.11 -18.62 -8.27
CA GLY A 110 -6.25 -18.63 -6.82
C GLY A 110 -6.73 -17.32 -6.18
N VAL A 111 -6.98 -16.25 -6.94
CA VAL A 111 -7.74 -15.10 -6.43
C VAL A 111 -9.24 -15.47 -6.43
N SER A 112 -9.97 -15.13 -5.37
CA SER A 112 -11.38 -15.46 -5.25
C SER A 112 -12.17 -14.78 -6.38
N ALA A 113 -12.92 -15.55 -7.18
CA ALA A 113 -13.71 -15.03 -8.30
C ALA A 113 -15.00 -14.29 -7.84
N SER A 114 -15.02 -13.80 -6.60
CA SER A 114 -16.20 -13.22 -5.94
C SER A 114 -16.75 -12.01 -6.71
N CYS A 115 -15.89 -11.29 -7.44
CA CYS A 115 -16.24 -10.14 -8.27
C CYS A 115 -17.12 -10.49 -9.48
N ARG A 116 -17.11 -11.75 -9.96
CA ARG A 116 -17.90 -12.18 -11.13
C ARG A 116 -19.29 -12.71 -10.78
N ASP A 117 -19.47 -13.22 -9.57
CA ASP A 117 -20.64 -14.03 -9.25
C ASP A 117 -21.84 -13.24 -8.72
N GLY A 118 -21.72 -11.92 -8.50
CA GLY A 118 -22.84 -11.03 -8.13
C GLY A 118 -23.62 -11.45 -6.88
N ARG A 119 -23.13 -12.44 -6.13
CA ARG A 119 -23.77 -12.97 -4.92
C ARG A 119 -23.17 -12.28 -3.72
N GLY A 120 -23.62 -11.05 -3.49
CA GLY A 120 -23.47 -10.38 -2.20
C GLY A 120 -24.18 -11.21 -1.12
N GLN A 121 -23.42 -12.06 -0.43
CA GLN A 121 -23.88 -12.69 0.80
C GLN A 121 -23.74 -11.66 1.91
N GLY A 122 -24.89 -11.29 2.48
CA GLY A 122 -25.02 -10.15 3.37
C GLY A 122 -24.24 -10.30 4.67
N SER A 123 -23.91 -9.14 5.25
CA SER A 123 -23.39 -9.05 6.60
C SER A 123 -23.95 -7.81 7.29
N GLY A 124 -24.33 -7.99 8.56
CA GLY A 124 -25.07 -7.02 9.37
C GLY A 124 -24.29 -5.76 9.76
N PRO A 125 -24.88 -4.90 10.61
CA PRO A 125 -24.42 -3.53 10.82
C PRO A 125 -23.01 -3.46 11.42
N PHE A 126 -22.17 -2.61 10.84
CA PHE A 126 -20.89 -2.18 11.39
C PHE A 126 -21.10 -1.38 12.69
N GLU A 127 -20.54 -1.86 13.81
CA GLU A 127 -20.57 -1.14 15.09
C GLU A 127 -19.23 -0.46 15.40
N PRO A 128 -19.12 0.88 15.26
CA PRO A 128 -17.88 1.62 15.53
C PRO A 128 -17.41 1.53 16.99
N ALA A 129 -18.32 1.23 17.93
CA ALA A 129 -18.00 1.05 19.34
C ALA A 129 -17.06 -0.14 19.60
N ARG A 130 -17.19 -1.23 18.84
CA ARG A 130 -16.32 -2.41 18.93
C ARG A 130 -14.93 -2.15 18.35
N ALA A 131 -14.84 -1.44 17.23
CA ALA A 131 -13.56 -1.05 16.63
C ALA A 131 -12.76 -0.08 17.52
N LEU A 132 -13.43 0.86 18.18
CA LEU A 132 -12.77 1.75 19.16
C LEU A 132 -12.37 1.02 20.45
N ALA A 133 -13.10 -0.04 20.83
CA ALA A 133 -12.77 -0.86 21.99
C ALA A 133 -11.51 -1.72 21.76
N SER A 134 -11.33 -2.29 20.56
CA SER A 134 -10.12 -3.05 20.22
C SER A 134 -8.87 -2.17 20.21
N VAL A 135 -8.95 -0.95 19.69
CA VAL A 135 -7.84 0.03 19.71
C VAL A 135 -7.41 0.38 21.14
N ARG A 136 -8.37 0.56 22.07
CA ARG A 136 -8.06 0.84 23.48
C ARG A 136 -7.45 -0.36 24.21
N ALA A 137 -7.90 -1.57 23.90
CA ALA A 137 -7.35 -2.79 24.48
C ALA A 137 -5.90 -3.02 24.01
N ASP A 138 -5.64 -2.82 22.71
CA ASP A 138 -4.31 -2.97 22.10
C ASP A 138 -3.31 -1.94 22.64
N ARG A 139 -3.73 -0.68 22.78
CA ARG A 139 -2.88 0.37 23.36
C ARG A 139 -2.46 0.07 24.79
N ARG A 140 -3.36 -0.46 25.62
CA ARG A 140 -3.06 -0.85 27.01
C ARG A 140 -2.10 -2.04 27.07
N ALA A 141 -2.28 -3.03 26.21
CA ALA A 141 -1.43 -4.22 26.18
C ALA A 141 0.02 -3.87 25.78
N VAL A 142 0.21 -3.08 24.72
CA VAL A 142 1.54 -2.64 24.29
C VAL A 142 2.12 -1.61 25.28
N GLY A 143 1.26 -0.72 25.81
CA GLY A 143 1.62 0.25 26.83
C GLY A 143 2.23 -0.37 28.08
N ALA A 144 1.63 -1.45 28.59
CA ALA A 144 2.12 -2.18 29.75
C ALA A 144 3.49 -2.86 29.50
N ALA A 145 3.77 -3.28 28.27
CA ALA A 145 5.03 -3.93 27.91
C ALA A 145 6.17 -2.92 27.68
N VAL A 146 5.88 -1.76 27.09
CA VAL A 146 6.89 -0.79 26.64
C VAL A 146 7.11 0.34 27.65
N GLY A 147 6.08 0.69 28.44
CA GLY A 147 6.11 1.78 29.42
C GLY A 147 7.29 1.72 30.39
N PRO A 148 7.58 0.58 31.04
CA PRO A 148 8.72 0.46 31.96
C PRO A 148 10.09 0.71 31.32
N VAL A 149 10.23 0.41 30.02
CA VAL A 149 11.48 0.61 29.26
C VAL A 149 11.66 2.08 28.88
N LEU A 150 10.56 2.78 28.59
CA LEU A 150 10.58 4.19 28.20
C LEU A 150 10.45 5.15 29.39
N GLY A 151 10.16 4.65 30.60
CA GLY A 151 9.98 5.46 31.80
C GLY A 151 8.73 6.36 31.76
N VAL A 152 7.77 6.04 30.89
CA VAL A 152 6.50 6.77 30.74
C VAL A 152 5.32 5.87 31.11
N PRO A 153 4.24 6.41 31.68
CA PRO A 153 3.06 5.63 32.02
C PRO A 153 2.39 5.09 30.73
N ALA A 154 1.77 3.91 30.84
CA ALA A 154 1.29 3.13 29.69
C ALA A 154 0.23 3.85 28.84
N ASP A 155 -0.47 4.81 29.42
CA ASP A 155 -1.48 5.68 28.80
C ASP A 155 -0.91 6.91 28.10
N GLU A 156 0.35 7.28 28.38
CA GLU A 156 1.03 8.44 27.78
C GLU A 156 2.02 8.04 26.67
N ILE A 157 2.06 6.77 26.27
CA ILE A 157 2.93 6.34 25.18
C ILE A 157 2.47 7.00 23.86
N PRO A 158 3.37 7.69 23.13
CA PRO A 158 3.05 8.27 21.82
C PRO A 158 2.64 7.20 20.80
N ASP A 159 1.71 7.54 19.91
CA ASP A 159 1.21 6.61 18.88
C ASP A 159 2.35 6.09 17.97
N LEU A 160 3.39 6.89 17.75
CA LEU A 160 4.58 6.47 17.00
C LEU A 160 5.37 5.37 17.72
N ALA A 161 5.47 5.42 19.05
CA ALA A 161 6.12 4.36 19.82
C ALA A 161 5.27 3.07 19.81
N LEU A 162 3.94 3.20 19.79
CA LEU A 162 3.03 2.07 19.59
C LEU A 162 3.24 1.41 18.23
N LEU A 163 3.46 2.21 17.17
CA LEU A 163 3.70 1.74 15.82
C LEU A 163 5.07 1.05 15.67
N LEU A 164 6.10 1.57 16.35
CA LEU A 164 7.46 1.04 16.28
C LEU A 164 7.66 -0.22 17.15
N PHE A 165 7.08 -0.25 18.35
CA PHE A 165 7.30 -1.33 19.31
C PHE A 165 6.14 -2.32 19.40
N GLY A 166 4.96 -2.00 18.87
CA GLY A 166 3.79 -2.88 18.86
C GLY A 166 4.04 -4.26 18.24
N PRO A 167 4.78 -4.38 17.11
CA PRO A 167 5.14 -5.69 16.56
C PRO A 167 6.09 -6.50 17.45
N VAL A 168 7.02 -5.82 18.13
CA VAL A 168 8.01 -6.46 19.02
C VAL A 168 7.34 -6.96 20.31
N ALA A 169 6.44 -6.16 20.88
CA ALA A 169 5.71 -6.50 22.10
C ALA A 169 4.74 -7.68 21.93
N ARG A 170 4.24 -7.92 20.70
CA ARG A 170 3.36 -9.06 20.37
C ARG A 170 4.14 -10.37 20.12
N GLY A 171 5.47 -10.34 20.13
CA GLY A 171 6.33 -11.49 19.91
C GLY A 171 6.46 -11.84 18.42
N THR A 172 7.70 -11.88 17.91
CA THR A 172 8.01 -12.25 16.52
C THR A 172 8.61 -13.65 16.50
N ILE A 173 7.78 -14.69 16.41
CA ILE A 173 8.28 -16.01 15.96
C ILE A 173 8.30 -15.97 14.44
N VAL A 174 9.47 -15.70 13.86
CA VAL A 174 9.71 -15.82 12.42
C VAL A 174 10.44 -17.13 12.19
N GLY A 175 9.70 -18.21 11.99
CA GLY A 175 10.26 -19.47 11.49
C GLY A 175 10.28 -19.43 9.97
N LEU A 176 11.48 -19.44 9.37
CA LEU A 176 11.60 -19.77 7.96
C LEU A 176 11.34 -21.28 7.82
N SER A 177 10.18 -21.65 7.29
CA SER A 177 9.89 -23.03 6.89
C SER A 177 10.91 -23.44 5.83
N ARG A 178 11.56 -24.59 6.07
CA ARG A 178 12.60 -25.17 5.24
C ARG A 178 12.01 -25.97 4.08
#